data_AF-Q4SYQ8-F1
#
_entry.id   AF-Q4SYQ8-F1
#
_cell.length_a   1.000
_cell.length_b   1.000
_cell.length_c   1.000
_cell.angle_alpha   90.00
_cell.angle_beta   90.00
_cell.angle_gamma   90.00
#
_symmetry.space_group_name_H-M   'P 1'
#
loop_
_entity.id
_entity.type
_entity.pdbx_description
1 polymer ?
#
loop_
_entity_poly.entity_id
_entity_poly.type
_entity_poly.pdbx_seq_one_letter_code
_entity_poly.pdbx_strand_id
1 'polypeptide(L)'
;DEEEEWEKEERERQQDIEERDAFAERVKQKDKDKTRHIAERTDKKAYEEAQKRLKMAEDDQRKILPELRKRSRRDYLKKREAEKLEDLEAEIKDEEYLFSTEELTERERKELLYKRTLRDLAKDYKKAGAKEEEERKNRYYMPEETR
;
A
#
# COMPACT_ATOMS: atom_id res chain seq x y z
N ASP A 1 -3.17 13.26 78.60
CA ASP A 1 -1.81 12.81 78.96
C ASP A 1 -1.32 11.67 78.08
N GLU A 2 -2.06 10.56 77.89
CA GLU A 2 -1.65 9.51 76.91
C GLU A 2 -1.86 9.91 75.43
N GLU A 3 -2.93 10.64 75.09
CA GLU A 3 -3.16 11.11 73.71
C GLU A 3 -2.08 12.10 73.23
N GLU A 4 -1.53 12.94 74.11
CA GLU A 4 -0.46 13.89 73.77
C GLU A 4 0.89 13.20 73.53
N GLU A 5 1.17 12.07 74.19
CA GLU A 5 2.37 11.27 73.95
C GLU A 5 2.26 10.50 72.62
N TRP A 6 1.09 9.93 72.30
CA TRP A 6 0.82 9.29 71.01
C TRP A 6 0.91 10.26 69.82
N GLU A 7 0.40 11.48 69.97
CA GLU A 7 0.53 12.52 68.95
C GLU A 7 1.98 12.97 68.73
N LYS A 8 2.81 12.91 69.77
CA LYS A 8 4.23 13.23 69.68
C LYS A 8 5.01 12.10 69.00
N GLU A 9 4.72 10.85 69.32
CA GLU A 9 5.34 9.68 68.70
C GLU A 9 4.99 9.55 67.20
N GLU A 10 3.73 9.80 66.82
CA GLU A 10 3.34 9.78 65.40
C GLU A 10 3.99 10.94 64.61
N ARG A 11 4.21 12.09 65.25
CA ARG A 11 4.92 13.22 64.65
C ARG A 11 6.40 12.91 64.44
N GLU A 12 7.06 12.27 65.40
CA GLU A 12 8.45 11.82 65.28
C GLU A 12 8.60 10.77 64.17
N ARG A 13 7.62 9.86 64.04
CA ARG A 13 7.58 8.86 62.96
C ARG A 13 7.40 9.49 61.58
N GLN A 14 6.56 10.50 61.45
CA GLN A 14 6.38 11.25 60.19
C GLN A 14 7.65 11.99 59.80
N GLN A 15 8.33 12.62 60.77
CA GLN A 15 9.60 13.30 60.54
C GLN A 15 10.69 12.34 60.04
N ASP A 16 10.79 11.14 60.62
CA ASP A 16 11.78 10.13 60.17
C ASP A 16 11.51 9.66 58.72
N ILE A 17 10.24 9.50 58.33
CA ILE A 17 9.85 9.16 56.95
C ILE A 17 10.20 10.30 55.99
N GLU A 18 9.89 11.54 56.37
CA GLU A 18 10.21 12.74 55.58
C GLU A 18 11.72 12.90 55.41
N GLU A 19 12.51 12.68 56.47
CA GLU A 19 13.97 12.76 56.43
C GLU A 19 14.57 11.68 55.50
N ARG A 20 14.04 10.45 55.58
CA ARG A 20 14.46 9.36 54.70
C ARG A 20 14.16 9.66 53.24
N ASP A 21 12.96 10.14 52.94
CA ASP A 21 12.54 10.44 51.58
C ASP A 21 13.33 11.65 51.03
N ALA A 22 13.56 12.67 51.84
CA ALA A 22 14.41 13.82 51.51
C ALA A 22 15.87 13.41 51.25
N PHE A 23 16.42 12.45 52.01
CA PHE A 23 17.74 11.89 51.76
C PHE A 23 17.79 11.11 50.44
N ALA A 24 16.77 10.28 50.16
CA ALA A 24 16.68 9.55 48.91
C ALA A 24 16.59 10.48 47.70
N GLU A 25 15.85 11.58 47.80
CA GLU A 25 15.80 12.61 46.76
C GLU A 25 17.15 13.30 46.56
N ARG A 26 17.85 13.65 47.63
CA ARG A 26 19.18 14.26 47.57
C ARG A 26 20.20 13.35 46.90
N VAL A 27 20.18 12.05 47.20
CA VAL A 27 21.04 11.05 46.56
C VAL A 27 20.69 10.92 45.07
N LYS A 28 19.40 10.81 44.73
CA LYS A 28 18.94 10.77 43.34
C LYS A 28 19.34 12.02 42.55
N GLN A 29 19.25 13.22 43.15
CA GLN A 29 19.68 14.46 42.52
C GLN A 29 21.20 14.48 42.31
N LYS A 30 21.99 14.09 43.33
CA LYS A 30 23.45 14.00 43.23
C LYS A 30 23.91 13.03 42.13
N ASP A 31 23.23 11.90 42.00
CA ASP A 31 23.51 10.92 40.93
C ASP A 31 23.10 11.44 39.55
N LYS A 32 21.97 12.14 39.45
CA LYS A 32 21.54 12.82 38.22
C LYS A 32 22.49 13.94 37.79
N ASP A 33 23.03 14.72 38.73
CA ASP A 33 23.96 15.80 38.43
C ASP A 33 25.35 15.28 38.05
N LYS A 34 25.77 14.15 38.66
CA LYS A 34 27.04 13.50 38.36
C LYS A 34 27.04 12.76 37.03
N THR A 35 25.88 12.28 36.57
CA THR A 35 25.75 11.56 35.31
C THR A 35 25.24 12.48 34.19
N ARG A 36 25.96 12.59 33.07
CA ARG A 36 25.43 13.32 31.91
C ARG A 36 24.37 12.47 31.22
N HIS A 37 23.14 12.99 31.13
CA HIS A 37 21.99 12.38 30.47
C HIS A 37 22.15 12.35 28.92
N ILE A 38 23.10 11.55 28.42
CA ILE A 38 23.45 11.52 26.99
C ILE A 38 22.48 10.63 26.20
N ALA A 39 22.03 9.51 26.77
CA ALA A 39 21.17 8.54 26.06
C ALA A 39 19.71 9.01 25.88
N GLU A 40 19.09 9.62 26.89
CA GLU A 40 17.65 9.94 26.82
C GLU A 40 17.27 11.07 25.86
N ARG A 41 18.24 11.96 25.55
CA ARG A 41 17.99 13.18 24.77
C ARG A 41 18.02 12.93 23.26
N THR A 42 18.78 11.94 22.82
CA THR A 42 18.86 11.51 21.41
C THR A 42 17.73 10.56 21.07
N ASP A 43 17.39 9.63 21.97
CA ASP A 43 16.53 8.51 21.63
C ASP A 43 15.06 8.92 21.51
N LYS A 44 14.56 9.82 22.37
CA LYS A 44 13.15 10.28 22.29
C LYS A 44 12.88 11.09 21.03
N LYS A 45 13.79 12.02 20.68
CA LYS A 45 13.66 12.84 19.46
C LYS A 45 13.86 12.02 18.19
N ALA A 46 14.86 11.13 18.17
CA ALA A 46 15.09 10.24 17.03
C ALA A 46 13.94 9.25 16.85
N TYR A 47 13.37 8.74 17.94
CA TYR A 47 12.21 7.85 17.91
C TYR A 47 10.95 8.57 17.42
N GLU A 48 10.67 9.78 17.90
CA GLU A 48 9.54 10.59 17.41
C GLU A 48 9.70 10.96 15.92
N GLU A 49 10.92 11.28 15.48
CA GLU A 49 11.21 11.58 14.09
C GLU A 49 11.11 10.33 13.20
N ALA A 50 11.62 9.19 13.65
CA ALA A 50 11.46 7.90 12.98
C ALA A 50 9.99 7.48 12.89
N GLN A 51 9.21 7.66 13.95
CA GLN A 51 7.78 7.37 13.97
C GLN A 51 7.00 8.31 13.05
N LYS A 52 7.39 9.59 12.95
CA LYS A 52 6.81 10.53 11.97
C LYS A 52 7.15 10.11 10.54
N ARG A 53 8.41 9.76 10.24
CA ARG A 53 8.82 9.26 8.92
C ARG A 53 8.07 7.99 8.53
N LEU A 54 7.87 7.08 9.49
CA LEU A 54 7.12 5.84 9.28
C LEU A 54 5.64 6.11 9.02
N LYS A 55 4.99 6.98 9.81
CA LYS A 55 3.59 7.38 9.57
C LYS A 55 3.39 8.08 8.23
N MET A 56 4.28 9.01 7.86
CA MET A 56 4.21 9.67 6.55
C MET A 56 4.38 8.66 5.41
N ALA A 57 5.32 7.72 5.54
CA ALA A 57 5.49 6.65 4.57
C ALA A 57 4.27 5.70 4.50
N GLU A 58 3.65 5.35 5.63
CA GLU A 58 2.46 4.51 5.68
C GLU A 58 1.23 5.20 5.08
N ASP A 59 1.00 6.48 5.41
CA ASP A 59 -0.13 7.25 4.90
C ASP A 59 0.02 7.53 3.39
N ASP A 60 1.24 7.79 2.93
CA ASP A 60 1.54 7.88 1.50
C ASP A 60 1.40 6.53 0.80
N GLN A 61 1.87 5.43 1.40
CA GLN A 61 1.65 4.09 0.85
C GLN A 61 0.17 3.74 0.73
N ARG A 62 -0.66 4.07 1.74
CA ARG A 62 -2.10 3.83 1.70
C ARG A 62 -2.79 4.55 0.54
N LYS A 63 -2.29 5.73 0.15
CA LYS A 63 -2.82 6.50 -1.00
C LYS A 63 -2.21 6.06 -2.33
N ILE A 64 -0.92 5.77 -2.36
CA ILE A 64 -0.14 5.45 -3.56
C ILE A 64 -0.40 4.01 -4.04
N LEU A 65 -0.52 3.05 -3.12
CA LEU A 65 -0.72 1.63 -3.46
C LEU A 65 -1.99 1.37 -4.30
N PRO A 66 -3.17 1.94 -3.99
CA PRO A 66 -4.34 1.80 -4.85
C PRO A 66 -4.12 2.31 -6.28
N GLU A 67 -3.46 3.46 -6.44
CA GLU A 67 -3.16 4.01 -7.77
C GLU A 67 -2.14 3.16 -8.53
N LEU A 68 -1.10 2.67 -7.86
CA LEU A 68 -0.17 1.70 -8.47
C LEU A 68 -0.86 0.41 -8.89
N ARG A 69 -1.79 -0.12 -8.08
CA ARG A 69 -2.58 -1.31 -8.43
C ARG A 69 -3.44 -1.05 -9.67
N LYS A 70 -4.09 0.12 -9.76
CA LYS A 70 -4.87 0.51 -10.94
C LYS A 70 -4.00 0.55 -12.19
N ARG A 71 -2.82 1.16 -12.11
CA ARG A 71 -1.85 1.23 -13.23
C ARG A 71 -1.39 -0.17 -13.64
N SER A 72 -0.90 -0.95 -12.68
CA SER A 72 -0.46 -2.33 -12.90
C SER A 72 -1.57 -3.20 -13.51
N ARG A 73 -2.81 -3.07 -13.04
CA ARG A 73 -3.95 -3.80 -13.60
C ARG A 73 -4.23 -3.41 -15.05
N ARG A 74 -4.17 -2.12 -15.39
CA ARG A 74 -4.35 -1.66 -16.78
C ARG A 74 -3.27 -2.24 -17.69
N ASP A 75 -2.02 -2.24 -17.23
CA ASP A 75 -0.90 -2.78 -18.00
C ASP A 75 -1.00 -4.30 -18.16
N TYR A 76 -1.42 -5.01 -17.12
CA TYR A 76 -1.67 -6.45 -17.18
C TYR A 76 -2.80 -6.78 -18.17
N LEU A 77 -3.92 -6.05 -18.13
CA LEU A 77 -5.04 -6.30 -19.03
C LEU A 77 -4.65 -6.11 -20.50
N LYS A 78 -3.82 -5.10 -20.82
CA LYS A 78 -3.29 -4.91 -22.18
C LYS A 78 -2.46 -6.12 -22.64
N LYS A 79 -1.57 -6.63 -21.79
CA LYS A 79 -0.76 -7.83 -22.08
C LYS A 79 -1.64 -9.07 -22.22
N ARG A 80 -2.57 -9.25 -21.29
CA ARG A 80 -3.47 -10.41 -21.23
C ARG A 80 -4.40 -10.48 -22.44
N GLU A 81 -4.88 -9.33 -22.90
CA GLU A 81 -5.70 -9.23 -24.10
C GLU A 81 -4.90 -9.66 -25.35
N ALA A 82 -3.63 -9.25 -25.47
CA ALA A 82 -2.77 -9.67 -26.57
C ALA A 82 -2.50 -11.18 -26.53
N GLU A 83 -2.11 -11.71 -25.37
CA GLU A 83 -1.87 -13.14 -25.13
C GLU A 83 -3.11 -13.97 -25.50
N LYS A 84 -4.31 -13.55 -25.05
CA LYS A 84 -5.55 -14.29 -25.33
C LYS A 84 -5.96 -14.27 -26.80
N LEU A 85 -5.64 -13.20 -27.51
CA LEU A 85 -5.91 -13.10 -28.94
C LEU A 85 -4.96 -14.01 -29.73
N GLU A 86 -3.68 -14.05 -29.35
CA GLU A 86 -2.69 -14.98 -29.91
C GLU A 86 -3.04 -16.44 -29.64
N ASP A 87 -3.42 -16.78 -28.41
CA ASP A 87 -3.91 -18.12 -28.04
C ASP A 87 -5.09 -18.54 -28.93
N LEU A 88 -6.08 -17.65 -29.13
CA LEU A 88 -7.26 -17.93 -29.94
C LEU A 88 -6.90 -18.12 -31.43
N GLU A 89 -5.92 -17.36 -31.94
CA GLU A 89 -5.41 -17.54 -33.29
C GLU A 89 -4.69 -18.88 -33.47
N ALA A 90 -3.86 -19.25 -32.50
CA ALA A 90 -3.17 -20.52 -32.49
C ALA A 90 -4.17 -21.69 -32.43
N GLU A 91 -5.16 -21.62 -31.54
CA GLU A 91 -6.21 -22.63 -31.42
C GLU A 91 -6.97 -22.84 -32.73
N ILE A 92 -7.40 -21.76 -33.39
CA ILE A 92 -8.08 -21.85 -34.69
C ILE A 92 -7.16 -22.48 -35.74
N LYS A 93 -5.89 -22.08 -35.78
CA LYS A 93 -4.92 -22.58 -36.75
C LYS A 93 -4.64 -24.07 -36.54
N ASP A 94 -4.51 -24.50 -35.29
CA ASP A 94 -4.29 -25.89 -34.94
C ASP A 94 -5.52 -26.74 -35.30
N GLU A 95 -6.74 -26.27 -35.02
CA GLU A 95 -7.96 -26.96 -35.45
C GLU A 95 -8.04 -27.10 -36.98
N GLU A 96 -7.76 -26.02 -37.71
CA GLU A 96 -7.74 -26.05 -39.18
C GLU A 96 -6.66 -26.97 -39.74
N TYR A 97 -5.52 -27.06 -39.09
CA TYR A 97 -4.41 -27.91 -39.53
C TYR A 97 -4.65 -29.39 -39.20
N LEU A 98 -4.95 -29.71 -37.93
CA LEU A 98 -5.12 -31.09 -37.45
C LEU A 98 -6.33 -31.77 -38.08
N PHE A 99 -7.44 -31.05 -38.26
CA PHE A 99 -8.71 -31.62 -38.74
C PHE A 99 -9.00 -31.28 -40.21
N SER A 100 -8.01 -30.83 -40.98
CA SER A 100 -8.18 -30.46 -42.40
C SER A 100 -8.74 -31.57 -43.28
N THR A 101 -8.46 -32.84 -42.95
CA THR A 101 -8.90 -34.02 -43.72
C THR A 101 -10.15 -34.70 -43.17
N GLU A 102 -10.65 -34.28 -42.00
CA GLU A 102 -11.78 -34.92 -41.33
C GLU A 102 -13.09 -34.17 -41.61
N GLU A 103 -14.20 -34.91 -41.64
CA GLU A 103 -15.53 -34.30 -41.75
C GLU A 103 -16.01 -33.82 -40.38
N LEU A 104 -15.86 -32.51 -40.12
CA LEU A 104 -16.36 -31.88 -38.90
C LEU A 104 -17.89 -32.01 -38.78
N THR A 105 -18.37 -32.33 -37.59
CA THR A 105 -19.80 -32.32 -37.24
C THR A 105 -20.37 -30.90 -37.32
N GLU A 106 -21.69 -30.77 -37.44
CA GLU A 106 -22.33 -29.43 -37.48
C GLU A 106 -22.02 -28.59 -36.25
N ARG A 107 -21.86 -29.23 -35.10
CA ARG A 107 -21.53 -28.56 -33.84
C ARG A 107 -20.11 -27.98 -33.89
N GLU A 108 -19.12 -28.79 -34.27
CA GLU A 108 -17.73 -28.35 -34.39
C GLU A 108 -17.56 -27.25 -35.42
N ARG A 109 -18.28 -27.32 -36.55
CA ARG A 109 -18.30 -26.24 -37.55
C ARG A 109 -18.82 -24.93 -36.96
N LYS A 110 -19.90 -24.97 -36.17
CA LYS A 110 -20.45 -23.78 -35.50
C LYS A 110 -19.47 -23.22 -34.46
N GLU A 111 -18.80 -24.10 -33.71
CA GLU A 111 -17.79 -23.69 -32.73
C GLU A 111 -16.59 -23.02 -33.40
N LEU A 112 -16.04 -23.60 -34.48
CA LEU A 112 -14.95 -23.00 -35.27
C LEU A 112 -15.36 -21.65 -35.88
N LEU A 113 -16.58 -21.55 -36.43
CA LEU A 113 -17.12 -20.28 -36.95
C LEU A 113 -17.26 -19.24 -35.83
N TYR A 114 -17.70 -19.65 -34.64
CA TYR A 114 -17.79 -18.74 -33.49
C TYR A 114 -16.40 -18.23 -33.08
N LYS A 115 -15.39 -19.10 -33.00
CA LYS A 115 -14.01 -18.69 -32.68
C LYS A 115 -13.47 -17.70 -33.72
N ARG A 116 -13.69 -17.96 -35.01
CA ARG A 116 -13.29 -17.05 -36.10
C ARG A 116 -13.96 -15.68 -36.00
N THR A 117 -15.29 -15.65 -35.81
CA THR A 117 -16.02 -14.38 -35.68
C THR A 117 -15.59 -13.60 -34.44
N LEU A 118 -15.36 -14.28 -33.31
CA LEU A 118 -14.86 -13.66 -32.09
C LEU A 118 -13.46 -13.04 -32.28
N ARG A 119 -12.53 -13.76 -32.93
CA ARG A 119 -11.20 -13.26 -33.29
C ARG A 119 -11.31 -12.00 -34.15
N ASP A 120 -12.15 -12.03 -35.18
CA ASP A 120 -12.29 -10.92 -36.12
C ASP A 120 -12.90 -9.68 -35.45
N LEU A 121 -13.94 -9.86 -34.63
CA LEU A 121 -14.51 -8.80 -33.80
C LEU A 121 -13.48 -8.18 -32.86
N ALA A 122 -12.66 -9.01 -32.19
CA ALA A 122 -11.61 -8.53 -31.31
C ALA A 122 -10.54 -7.71 -32.06
N LYS A 123 -10.13 -8.16 -33.25
CA LYS A 123 -9.20 -7.43 -34.12
C LYS A 123 -9.78 -6.09 -34.58
N ASP A 124 -11.04 -6.08 -35.00
CA ASP A 124 -11.67 -4.86 -35.48
C ASP A 124 -11.91 -3.86 -34.37
N TYR A 125 -12.24 -4.32 -33.16
CA TYR A 125 -12.27 -3.48 -31.96
C TYR A 125 -10.91 -2.81 -31.70
N LYS A 126 -9.80 -3.54 -31.79
CA LYS A 126 -8.44 -2.97 -31.64
C LYS A 126 -8.12 -1.94 -32.71
N LYS A 127 -8.45 -2.22 -33.97
CA LYS A 127 -8.26 -1.28 -35.08
C LYS A 127 -9.09 -0.01 -34.87
N ALA A 128 -10.34 -0.14 -34.42
CA ALA A 128 -11.21 0.99 -34.13
C ALA A 128 -10.65 1.86 -33.00
N GLY A 129 -10.18 1.25 -31.90
CA GLY A 129 -9.53 1.99 -30.82
C GLY A 129 -8.27 2.73 -31.26
N ALA A 130 -7.43 2.11 -32.10
CA ALA A 130 -6.25 2.77 -32.66
C ALA A 130 -6.61 3.99 -33.53
N LYS A 131 -7.66 3.88 -34.36
CA LYS A 131 -8.17 5.02 -35.14
C LYS A 131 -8.71 6.12 -34.24
N GLU A 132 -9.45 5.78 -33.18
CA GLU A 132 -9.97 6.76 -32.23
C GLU A 132 -8.84 7.53 -31.52
N GLU A 133 -7.75 6.84 -31.15
CA GLU A 133 -6.56 7.48 -30.56
C GLU A 133 -5.86 8.43 -31.53
N GLU A 134 -5.77 8.07 -32.80
CA GLU A 134 -5.22 8.92 -33.86
C GLU A 134 -6.09 10.16 -34.08
N GLU A 135 -7.40 9.99 -34.19
CA GLU A 135 -8.35 11.09 -34.27
C GLU A 135 -8.28 11.99 -33.04
N ARG A 136 -8.13 11.42 -31.83
CA ARG A 136 -8.02 12.20 -30.59
C ARG A 136 -6.84 13.15 -30.59
N LYS A 137 -5.71 12.78 -31.20
CA LYS A 137 -4.54 13.67 -31.33
C LYS A 137 -4.84 14.88 -32.21
N ASN A 138 -5.73 14.72 -33.19
CA ASN A 138 -6.10 15.77 -34.14
C ASN A 138 -7.28 16.64 -33.64
N ARG A 139 -7.96 16.24 -32.55
CA ARG A 139 -9.05 17.02 -31.95
C ARG A 139 -8.49 18.19 -31.12
N TYR A 140 -9.13 19.36 -31.23
CA TYR A 140 -8.81 20.52 -30.39
C TYR A 140 -9.06 20.19 -28.92
N TYR A 141 -8.05 20.37 -28.07
CA TYR A 141 -8.14 20.23 -26.63
C TYR A 141 -8.14 21.62 -26.00
N MET A 142 -9.24 22.00 -25.35
CA MET A 142 -9.33 23.25 -24.60
C MET A 142 -8.38 23.16 -23.40
N PRO A 143 -7.37 24.05 -23.28
CA PRO A 143 -6.47 24.04 -22.14
C PRO A 143 -7.25 24.20 -20.82
N GLU A 144 -6.86 23.43 -19.79
CA GLU A 144 -7.44 23.61 -18.47
C GLU A 144 -6.94 24.95 -17.89
N GLU A 145 -7.86 25.82 -17.46
CA GLU A 145 -7.52 27.03 -16.74
C GLU A 145 -6.97 26.63 -15.35
N THR A 146 -5.65 26.66 -15.20
CA THR A 146 -5.02 26.54 -13.88
C THR A 146 -5.32 27.82 -13.09
N ARG A 147 -6.18 27.72 -12.09
CA ARG A 147 -6.56 28.81 -11.20
C ARG A 147 -5.59 28.98 -10.05
#